data_AF-D1PLK3-F1
#
_entry.id   AF-D1PLK3-F1
#
_cell.length_a   1.000
_cell.length_b   1.000
_cell.length_c   1.000
_cell.angle_alpha   90.00
_cell.angle_beta   90.00
_cell.angle_gamma   90.00
#
_symmetry.space_group_name_H-M   'P 1'
#
loop_
_entity.id
_entity.type
_entity.pdbx_description
1 polymer ?
#
loop_
_entity_poly.entity_id
_entity_poly.type
_entity_poly.pdbx_seq_one_letter_code
_entity_poly.pdbx_strand_id
1 'polypeptide(L)'
;MTLFCRNLYNEIRQQRGAKKMKRSFYRQVALALAGVMLIALTGCQRDPASAAHTEEISTETAESAAPEQTPEAAENESAVEQTSEPSLPDPEGAAVFTYEQCEDAALRAQQYWYADMTTGPASYRYALVDSVAASVVPYETCIYNDQLLTMMSYGEVGERALDRVYAGTDLLVEVYFYVEYEPETYYQGPQYGDGLTAVYILVPADTTQPCEIISGWHNAQNGEKMPRPGQTMMAEGLTIYQSRMVLHQCQAMAAAGLREFTSPADWTEEELYRYLYYRGQDFGIEEDTWQNARRAITEGNRILTIDFTAEDDWSGNQRFLSAEWPGFAAKNIEAYTSGLDSGSVPGYQGQNTGWQFGWDGDTLVAKLSSEAGYTAQEYRFQTCEGFSPWNGRTFCVEGKPLDG
;
A
#
# COMPACT_ATOMS: atom_id res chain seq x y z
N MET A 1 7.54 22.60 14.82
CA MET A 1 8.07 21.30 14.36
C MET A 1 8.86 20.58 15.46
N THR A 2 10.08 21.00 15.82
CA THR A 2 11.00 20.22 16.68
C THR A 2 10.44 19.76 18.04
N LEU A 3 9.57 20.55 18.67
CA LEU A 3 8.91 20.20 19.95
C LEU A 3 7.84 19.09 19.81
N PHE A 4 7.19 18.97 18.65
CA PHE A 4 6.12 18.00 18.43
C PHE A 4 6.69 16.59 18.21
N CYS A 5 7.71 16.46 17.34
CA CYS A 5 8.40 15.19 17.11
C CYS A 5 9.04 14.64 18.39
N ARG A 6 9.58 15.52 19.25
CA ARG A 6 10.18 15.13 20.53
C ARG A 6 9.15 14.61 21.54
N ASN A 7 7.93 15.14 21.52
CA ASN A 7 6.83 14.61 22.34
C ASN A 7 6.36 13.24 21.84
N LEU A 8 6.14 13.09 20.53
CA LEU A 8 5.71 11.82 19.93
C LEU A 8 6.72 10.68 20.16
N TYR A 9 8.03 10.97 20.00
CA TYR A 9 9.11 10.02 20.31
C TYR A 9 9.08 9.57 21.80
N ASN A 10 8.89 10.52 22.72
CA ASN A 10 8.79 10.21 24.15
C ASN A 10 7.54 9.39 24.48
N GLU A 11 6.42 9.65 23.82
CA GLU A 11 5.15 8.94 24.03
C GLU A 11 5.22 7.49 23.52
N ILE A 12 5.76 7.27 22.31
CA ILE A 12 6.03 5.92 21.76
C ILE A 12 7.02 5.16 22.66
N ARG A 13 8.08 5.83 23.15
CA ARG A 13 9.06 5.23 24.07
C ARG A 13 8.43 4.85 25.41
N GLN A 14 7.56 5.68 25.98
CA GLN A 14 6.82 5.36 27.21
C GLN A 14 5.85 4.19 27.02
N GLN A 15 5.12 4.13 25.90
CA GLN A 15 4.22 3.00 25.62
C GLN A 15 4.99 1.68 25.42
N ARG A 16 6.14 1.69 24.72
CA ARG A 16 7.03 0.52 24.60
C ARG A 16 7.53 0.07 25.99
N GLY A 17 7.92 1.01 26.86
CA GLY A 17 8.33 0.73 28.26
C GLY A 17 7.22 0.11 29.12
N ALA A 18 6.01 0.67 29.09
CA ALA A 18 4.85 0.17 29.83
C ALA A 18 4.43 -1.24 29.38
N LYS A 19 4.52 -1.55 28.08
CA LYS A 19 4.28 -2.91 27.54
C LYS A 19 5.34 -3.92 28.02
N LYS A 20 6.62 -3.53 28.12
CA LYS A 20 7.71 -4.39 28.63
C LYS A 20 7.48 -4.75 30.11
N MET A 21 7.02 -3.79 30.93
CA MET A 21 6.66 -4.00 32.34
C MET A 21 5.44 -4.93 32.52
N LYS A 22 4.35 -4.73 31.75
CA LYS A 22 3.18 -5.61 31.79
C LYS A 22 3.50 -7.05 31.36
N ARG A 23 4.27 -7.25 30.28
CA ARG A 23 4.71 -8.60 29.85
C ARG A 23 5.53 -9.32 30.92
N SER A 24 6.41 -8.61 31.64
CA SER A 24 7.17 -9.18 32.77
C SER A 24 6.25 -9.67 33.89
N PHE A 25 5.27 -8.84 34.29
CA PHE A 25 4.30 -9.19 35.32
C PHE A 25 3.46 -10.43 34.96
N TYR A 26 2.92 -10.50 33.74
CA TYR A 26 2.18 -11.68 33.29
C TYR A 26 3.05 -12.95 33.19
N ARG A 27 4.35 -12.83 32.84
CA ARG A 27 5.28 -13.98 32.86
C ARG A 27 5.49 -14.53 34.27
N GLN A 28 5.63 -13.66 35.28
CA GLN A 28 5.76 -14.09 36.68
C GLN A 28 4.47 -14.73 37.23
N VAL A 29 3.29 -14.17 36.89
CA VAL A 29 2.00 -14.75 37.27
C VAL A 29 1.76 -16.11 36.59
N ALA A 30 2.13 -16.27 35.32
CA ALA A 30 2.03 -17.54 34.60
C ALA A 30 2.97 -18.63 35.17
N LEU A 31 4.21 -18.27 35.54
CA LEU A 31 5.14 -19.17 36.22
C LEU A 31 4.62 -19.62 37.60
N ALA A 32 3.99 -18.72 38.37
CA ALA A 32 3.36 -19.06 39.64
C ALA A 32 2.16 -20.03 39.45
N LEU A 33 1.32 -19.80 38.44
CA LEU A 33 0.19 -20.69 38.12
C LEU A 33 0.64 -22.07 37.61
N ALA A 34 1.69 -22.14 36.79
CA ALA A 34 2.27 -23.40 36.32
C ALA A 34 2.83 -24.24 37.48
N GLY A 35 3.49 -23.59 38.46
CA GLY A 35 3.97 -24.26 39.67
C GLY A 35 2.85 -24.85 40.53
N VAL A 36 1.67 -24.22 40.60
CA VAL A 36 0.50 -24.73 41.32
C VAL A 36 -0.15 -25.90 40.58
N MET A 37 -0.24 -25.85 39.23
CA MET A 37 -0.78 -26.98 38.45
C MET A 37 0.09 -28.24 38.50
N LEU A 38 1.43 -28.11 38.53
CA LEU A 38 2.31 -29.28 38.58
C LEU A 38 2.19 -30.08 39.90
N ILE A 39 1.75 -29.45 40.99
CA ILE A 39 1.52 -30.10 42.29
C ILE A 39 0.18 -30.86 42.31
N ALA A 40 -0.77 -30.52 41.44
CA ALA A 40 -2.11 -31.11 41.41
C ALA A 40 -2.23 -32.41 40.60
N LEU A 41 -1.24 -32.76 39.76
CA LEU A 41 -1.33 -33.85 38.79
C LEU A 41 -0.69 -35.18 39.21
N THR A 42 -0.26 -35.31 40.47
CA THR A 42 0.29 -36.58 41.04
C THR A 42 -0.75 -37.44 41.76
N GLY A 43 -2.05 -37.15 41.59
CA GLY A 43 -3.16 -37.86 42.25
C GLY A 43 -4.14 -38.55 41.29
N CYS A 44 -4.30 -39.87 41.50
CA CYS A 44 -5.40 -40.75 41.06
C CYS A 44 -5.40 -41.31 39.61
N GLN A 45 -5.24 -42.65 39.53
CA GLN A 45 -5.60 -43.49 38.39
C GLN A 45 -7.02 -44.06 38.54
N ARG A 46 -7.77 -44.25 37.43
CA ARG A 46 -8.46 -45.52 37.02
C ARG A 46 -9.51 -45.34 35.90
N ASP A 47 -9.37 -46.15 34.85
CA ASP A 47 -10.40 -46.53 33.86
C ASP A 47 -11.17 -47.81 34.35
N PRO A 48 -12.05 -48.53 33.58
CA PRO A 48 -12.52 -48.33 32.18
C PRO A 48 -14.03 -48.61 31.91
N ALA A 49 -14.40 -48.69 30.61
CA ALA A 49 -15.56 -49.36 29.97
C ALA A 49 -16.89 -48.56 29.88
N SER A 50 -17.77 -48.72 28.87
CA SER A 50 -17.73 -49.38 27.53
C SER A 50 -19.04 -49.06 26.77
N ALA A 51 -19.02 -48.94 25.43
CA ALA A 51 -20.04 -49.45 24.48
C ALA A 51 -19.83 -48.87 23.07
N ALA A 52 -20.18 -49.63 22.03
CA ALA A 52 -19.98 -49.29 20.61
C ALA A 52 -21.30 -48.99 19.88
N HIS A 53 -21.21 -48.41 18.68
CA HIS A 53 -21.84 -49.04 17.50
C HIS A 53 -21.17 -48.57 16.19
N THR A 54 -21.11 -49.51 15.24
CA THR A 54 -20.46 -49.40 13.93
C THR A 54 -21.51 -49.49 12.83
N GLU A 55 -21.30 -48.82 11.70
CA GLU A 55 -21.73 -49.36 10.40
C GLU A 55 -20.83 -48.82 9.26
N GLU A 56 -20.15 -49.73 8.57
CA GLU A 56 -19.46 -49.49 7.29
C GLU A 56 -20.27 -50.17 6.17
N ILE A 57 -20.17 -49.65 4.95
CA ILE A 57 -20.32 -50.47 3.73
C ILE A 57 -19.15 -50.16 2.79
N SER A 58 -18.34 -51.19 2.54
CA SER A 58 -17.30 -51.27 1.51
C SER A 58 -17.51 -52.53 0.67
N THR A 59 -17.05 -52.56 -0.58
CA THR A 59 -16.72 -53.72 -1.47
C THR A 59 -16.65 -53.21 -2.92
N GLU A 60 -15.84 -53.69 -3.89
CA GLU A 60 -14.72 -54.66 -4.05
C GLU A 60 -14.00 -54.28 -5.38
N THR A 61 -12.82 -54.74 -5.82
CA THR A 61 -11.56 -55.29 -5.25
C THR A 61 -10.60 -55.55 -6.44
N ALA A 62 -9.26 -55.54 -6.23
CA ALA A 62 -8.24 -56.43 -6.85
C ALA A 62 -6.95 -55.71 -7.33
N GLU A 63 -5.72 -56.24 -7.20
CA GLU A 63 -5.19 -57.41 -6.46
C GLU A 63 -3.64 -57.42 -6.49
N SER A 64 -2.98 -57.86 -5.39
CA SER A 64 -1.65 -58.51 -5.23
C SER A 64 -0.38 -57.96 -5.97
N ALA A 65 0.83 -57.86 -5.38
CA ALA A 65 1.49 -58.88 -4.54
C ALA A 65 2.72 -58.32 -3.78
N ALA A 66 3.09 -59.01 -2.69
CA ALA A 66 4.39 -58.91 -2.02
C ALA A 66 5.02 -60.32 -1.92
N PRO A 67 6.32 -60.42 -1.58
CA PRO A 67 6.63 -60.99 -0.26
C PRO A 67 7.81 -60.35 0.48
N GLU A 68 7.81 -60.49 1.81
CA GLU A 68 8.89 -60.12 2.73
C GLU A 68 10.12 -61.03 2.59
N GLN A 69 11.32 -60.49 2.85
CA GLN A 69 12.39 -61.18 3.59
C GLN A 69 13.25 -60.18 4.39
N THR A 70 13.53 -60.51 5.64
CA THR A 70 14.51 -59.83 6.52
C THR A 70 15.61 -60.82 6.91
N PRO A 71 16.88 -60.39 6.92
CA PRO A 71 17.81 -60.83 7.97
C PRO A 71 18.60 -59.67 8.61
N GLU A 72 19.21 -59.96 9.75
CA GLU A 72 19.81 -59.00 10.69
C GLU A 72 21.19 -58.43 10.30
N ALA A 73 21.47 -57.25 10.86
CA ALA A 73 22.75 -56.76 11.41
C ALA A 73 24.04 -56.82 10.56
N ALA A 74 24.53 -55.63 10.21
CA ALA A 74 25.96 -55.29 10.31
C ALA A 74 26.10 -53.79 10.63
N GLU A 75 26.95 -53.46 11.61
CA GLU A 75 27.33 -52.07 11.91
C GLU A 75 28.10 -51.48 10.73
N ASN A 76 27.85 -50.21 10.40
CA ASN A 76 28.86 -49.41 9.73
C ASN A 76 28.68 -47.94 10.09
N GLU A 77 29.70 -47.36 10.71
CA GLU A 77 29.75 -45.95 11.06
C GLU A 77 29.78 -45.11 9.77
N SER A 78 28.67 -44.43 9.47
CA SER A 78 28.67 -43.29 8.56
C SER A 78 28.17 -42.09 9.34
N ALA A 79 29.12 -41.20 9.66
CA ALA A 79 28.81 -39.95 10.33
C ALA A 79 27.80 -39.18 9.47
N VAL A 80 26.58 -39.03 10.00
CA VAL A 80 25.70 -37.97 9.56
C VAL A 80 26.39 -36.69 9.99
N GLU A 81 26.98 -35.96 9.05
CA GLU A 81 27.28 -34.55 9.25
C GLU A 81 25.94 -33.87 9.54
N GLN A 82 25.63 -33.74 10.82
CA GLN A 82 24.75 -32.69 11.28
C GLN A 82 25.45 -31.40 10.92
N THR A 83 25.10 -30.84 9.77
CA THR A 83 25.32 -29.43 9.45
C THR A 83 24.53 -28.63 10.48
N SER A 84 25.14 -28.45 11.65
CA SER A 84 24.64 -27.60 12.71
C SER A 84 24.40 -26.24 12.09
N GLU A 85 23.15 -25.75 12.13
CA GLU A 85 22.86 -24.37 11.75
C GLU A 85 23.82 -23.46 12.51
N PRO A 86 24.53 -22.54 11.84
CA PRO A 86 25.52 -21.71 12.49
C PRO A 86 24.85 -20.93 13.61
N SER A 87 25.25 -21.23 14.85
CA SER A 87 24.70 -20.59 16.03
C SER A 87 24.90 -19.07 15.95
N LEU A 88 23.83 -18.30 16.15
CA LEU A 88 23.89 -16.85 16.09
C LEU A 88 24.93 -16.29 17.08
N PRO A 89 25.66 -15.22 16.71
CA PRO A 89 26.59 -14.54 17.60
C PRO A 89 25.93 -14.07 18.91
N ASP A 90 26.73 -14.02 19.98
CA ASP A 90 26.30 -13.52 21.29
C ASP A 90 26.01 -12.00 21.19
N PRO A 91 24.79 -11.53 21.52
CA PRO A 91 24.48 -10.10 21.47
C PRO A 91 25.38 -9.21 22.35
N GLU A 92 26.05 -9.75 23.39
CA GLU A 92 27.02 -8.98 24.17
C GLU A 92 28.30 -8.64 23.38
N GLY A 93 28.59 -9.39 22.31
CA GLY A 93 29.74 -9.15 21.41
C GLY A 93 29.46 -8.19 20.25
N ALA A 94 28.22 -7.72 20.08
CA ALA A 94 27.84 -6.83 18.98
C ALA A 94 28.43 -5.41 19.15
N ALA A 95 28.71 -4.75 18.04
CA ALA A 95 29.21 -3.37 18.05
C ALA A 95 28.24 -2.40 18.76
N VAL A 96 28.81 -1.53 19.61
CA VAL A 96 28.06 -0.50 20.35
C VAL A 96 28.42 0.88 19.83
N PHE A 97 27.40 1.62 19.40
CA PHE A 97 27.52 2.97 18.86
C PHE A 97 27.21 4.04 19.92
N THR A 98 27.81 5.22 19.78
CA THR A 98 27.46 6.38 20.61
C THR A 98 26.08 6.92 20.24
N TYR A 99 25.48 7.71 21.14
CA TYR A 99 24.21 8.38 20.85
C TYR A 99 24.30 9.30 19.61
N GLU A 100 25.45 9.96 19.41
CA GLU A 100 25.70 10.85 18.27
C GLU A 100 25.77 10.06 16.95
N GLN A 101 26.43 8.89 16.93
CA GLN A 101 26.45 8.00 15.77
C GLN A 101 25.04 7.47 15.43
N CYS A 102 24.24 7.16 16.44
CA CYS A 102 22.85 6.71 16.23
C CYS A 102 21.94 7.82 15.69
N GLU A 103 22.10 9.07 16.13
CA GLU A 103 21.34 10.21 15.62
C GLU A 103 21.76 10.57 14.18
N ASP A 104 23.06 10.54 13.86
CA ASP A 104 23.55 10.74 12.48
C ASP A 104 23.03 9.65 11.54
N ALA A 105 23.10 8.38 11.94
CA ALA A 105 22.59 7.28 11.14
C ALA A 105 21.07 7.40 10.91
N ALA A 106 20.30 7.76 11.95
CA ALA A 106 18.86 8.00 11.82
C ALA A 106 18.55 9.16 10.86
N LEU A 107 19.31 10.26 10.92
CA LEU A 107 19.16 11.39 10.01
C LEU A 107 19.52 11.04 8.56
N ARG A 108 20.62 10.29 8.34
CA ARG A 108 21.03 9.81 7.01
C ARG A 108 19.98 8.89 6.39
N ALA A 109 19.45 7.93 7.16
CA ALA A 109 18.36 7.06 6.70
C ALA A 109 17.08 7.85 6.36
N GLN A 110 16.73 8.84 7.18
CA GLN A 110 15.59 9.74 6.92
C GLN A 110 15.76 10.52 5.61
N GLN A 111 16.95 11.09 5.38
CA GLN A 111 17.25 11.87 4.18
C GLN A 111 17.28 10.99 2.92
N TYR A 112 17.90 9.81 3.01
CA TYR A 112 17.89 8.81 1.95
C TYR A 112 16.46 8.39 1.59
N TRP A 113 15.64 8.02 2.57
CA TRP A 113 14.27 7.57 2.33
C TRP A 113 13.37 8.67 1.75
N TYR A 114 13.51 9.91 2.24
CA TYR A 114 12.78 11.06 1.69
C TYR A 114 13.18 11.32 0.22
N ALA A 115 14.47 11.26 -0.11
CA ALA A 115 14.93 11.43 -1.49
C ALA A 115 14.42 10.31 -2.40
N ASP A 116 14.46 9.06 -1.94
CA ASP A 116 13.99 7.89 -2.68
C ASP A 116 12.48 7.96 -2.95
N MET A 117 11.67 8.24 -1.92
CA MET A 117 10.21 8.40 -2.05
C MET A 117 9.76 9.58 -2.90
N THR A 118 10.59 10.60 -3.09
CA THR A 118 10.24 11.79 -3.90
C THR A 118 10.78 11.76 -5.33
N THR A 119 11.92 11.10 -5.55
CA THR A 119 12.66 11.18 -6.84
C THR A 119 13.42 9.91 -7.23
N GLY A 120 13.47 8.88 -6.37
CA GLY A 120 14.22 7.64 -6.60
C GLY A 120 13.34 6.46 -7.03
N PRO A 121 13.90 5.24 -7.06
CA PRO A 121 13.14 4.02 -7.36
C PRO A 121 11.90 3.78 -6.50
N ALA A 122 11.88 4.24 -5.24
CA ALA A 122 10.69 4.20 -4.40
C ALA A 122 9.75 5.40 -4.58
N SER A 123 9.88 6.19 -5.66
CA SER A 123 8.94 7.28 -5.94
C SER A 123 7.57 6.72 -6.33
N TYR A 124 6.73 6.45 -5.33
CA TYR A 124 5.34 6.10 -5.55
C TYR A 124 4.62 7.33 -6.10
N ARG A 125 4.27 7.25 -7.39
CA ARG A 125 3.38 8.21 -8.04
C ARG A 125 2.16 8.37 -7.13
N TYR A 126 1.85 9.61 -6.78
CA TYR A 126 0.70 9.97 -5.94
C TYR A 126 0.77 9.59 -4.45
N ALA A 127 1.93 9.17 -3.92
CA ALA A 127 2.14 9.01 -2.49
C ALA A 127 2.54 10.34 -1.81
N LEU A 128 1.68 10.89 -0.96
CA LEU A 128 2.04 12.02 -0.10
C LEU A 128 2.81 11.54 1.14
N VAL A 129 4.15 11.55 1.07
CA VAL A 129 5.01 11.20 2.21
C VAL A 129 5.12 12.35 3.21
N ASP A 130 4.69 12.10 4.44
CA ASP A 130 4.83 13.04 5.57
C ASP A 130 5.48 12.35 6.79
N SER A 131 6.14 13.16 7.61
CA SER A 131 6.73 12.82 8.90
C SER A 131 7.56 11.54 8.92
N VAL A 132 8.78 11.61 8.37
CA VAL A 132 9.73 10.52 8.52
C VAL A 132 10.28 10.51 9.95
N ALA A 133 10.13 9.41 10.69
CA ALA A 133 10.72 9.22 12.02
C ALA A 133 11.64 8.00 12.02
N ALA A 134 12.94 8.21 12.27
CA ALA A 134 13.97 7.18 12.16
C ALA A 134 14.57 6.83 13.53
N SER A 135 14.92 5.56 13.74
CA SER A 135 15.67 5.13 14.92
C SER A 135 16.51 3.88 14.65
N VAL A 136 17.74 3.85 15.18
CA VAL A 136 18.59 2.66 15.13
C VAL A 136 17.93 1.49 15.89
N VAL A 137 17.90 0.33 15.24
CA VAL A 137 17.43 -0.94 15.80
C VAL A 137 18.62 -1.65 16.47
N PRO A 138 18.56 -1.96 17.78
CA PRO A 138 19.63 -2.69 18.45
C PRO A 138 19.79 -4.11 17.89
N TYR A 139 21.02 -4.64 17.81
CA TYR A 139 21.29 -6.01 17.36
C TYR A 139 20.48 -7.07 18.11
N GLU A 140 20.31 -6.91 19.44
CA GLU A 140 19.42 -7.75 20.28
C GLU A 140 17.99 -7.85 19.71
N THR A 141 17.47 -6.76 19.14
CA THR A 141 16.14 -6.73 18.50
C THR A 141 16.15 -7.40 17.13
N CYS A 142 17.26 -7.33 16.39
CA CYS A 142 17.43 -8.03 15.12
C CYS A 142 17.38 -9.56 15.28
N ILE A 143 18.01 -10.10 16.32
CA ILE A 143 18.04 -11.56 16.57
C ILE A 143 16.82 -12.11 17.33
N TYR A 144 16.10 -11.29 18.10
CA TYR A 144 14.90 -11.73 18.85
C TYR A 144 13.57 -11.38 18.18
N ASN A 145 13.60 -10.83 16.96
CA ASN A 145 12.41 -10.65 16.12
C ASN A 145 12.56 -11.54 14.89
N ASP A 146 11.84 -12.66 14.85
CA ASP A 146 11.92 -13.67 13.79
C ASP A 146 11.79 -13.08 12.37
N GLN A 147 10.99 -12.02 12.19
CA GLN A 147 10.84 -11.34 10.90
C GLN A 147 12.10 -10.57 10.50
N LEU A 148 12.74 -9.87 11.45
CA LEU A 148 14.02 -9.18 11.21
C LEU A 148 15.15 -10.18 11.01
N LEU A 149 15.22 -11.20 11.87
CA LEU A 149 16.22 -12.26 11.76
C LEU A 149 16.18 -12.94 10.39
N THR A 150 14.99 -13.31 9.91
CA THR A 150 14.79 -13.91 8.59
C THR A 150 15.26 -12.96 7.48
N MET A 151 14.79 -11.72 7.49
CA MET A 151 15.12 -10.70 6.50
C MET A 151 16.62 -10.36 6.45
N MET A 152 17.27 -10.27 7.61
CA MET A 152 18.68 -9.90 7.71
C MET A 152 19.66 -11.06 7.49
N SER A 153 19.18 -12.30 7.47
CA SER A 153 19.99 -13.50 7.26
C SER A 153 20.11 -13.93 5.78
N TYR A 154 19.44 -13.24 4.86
CA TYR A 154 19.63 -13.45 3.43
C TYR A 154 21.03 -13.01 2.98
N GLY A 155 21.68 -13.82 2.14
CA GLY A 155 23.02 -13.58 1.61
C GLY A 155 24.11 -14.49 2.18
N GLU A 156 25.34 -14.28 1.73
CA GLU A 156 26.53 -15.04 2.16
C GLU A 156 26.99 -14.63 3.57
N VAL A 157 27.50 -15.59 4.33
CA VAL A 157 27.97 -15.35 5.71
C VAL A 157 29.13 -14.35 5.69
N GLY A 158 29.03 -13.30 6.51
CA GLY A 158 29.95 -12.16 6.54
C GLY A 158 29.49 -10.96 5.72
N GLU A 159 28.61 -11.15 4.72
CA GLU A 159 28.04 -10.08 3.90
C GLU A 159 26.57 -9.76 4.24
N ARG A 160 25.89 -10.68 4.93
CA ARG A 160 24.53 -10.50 5.46
C ARG A 160 24.38 -9.20 6.24
N ALA A 161 23.21 -8.58 6.12
CA ALA A 161 22.81 -7.44 6.94
C ALA A 161 23.00 -7.70 8.45
N LEU A 162 22.75 -8.93 8.91
CA LEU A 162 22.93 -9.32 10.30
C LEU A 162 24.41 -9.29 10.74
N ASP A 163 25.31 -9.81 9.89
CA ASP A 163 26.74 -9.91 10.18
C ASP A 163 27.40 -8.51 10.13
N ARG A 164 26.99 -7.68 9.16
CA ARG A 164 27.37 -6.27 9.03
C ARG A 164 27.00 -5.43 10.26
N VAL A 165 25.77 -5.59 10.76
CA VAL A 165 25.30 -4.90 11.97
C VAL A 165 25.98 -5.43 13.24
N TYR A 166 26.26 -6.74 13.31
CA TYR A 166 27.04 -7.32 14.41
C TYR A 166 28.47 -6.75 14.46
N ALA A 167 29.16 -6.73 13.32
CA ALA A 167 30.53 -6.22 13.18
C ALA A 167 30.64 -4.69 13.32
N GLY A 168 29.51 -3.97 13.24
CA GLY A 168 29.47 -2.51 13.33
C GLY A 168 29.93 -1.78 12.06
N THR A 169 29.96 -2.46 10.91
CA THR A 169 30.17 -1.79 9.62
C THR A 169 28.96 -0.95 9.23
N ASP A 170 27.78 -1.36 9.70
CA ASP A 170 26.49 -0.75 9.37
C ASP A 170 25.59 -0.67 10.62
N LEU A 171 24.69 0.32 10.62
CA LEU A 171 23.60 0.44 11.59
C LEU A 171 22.30 0.09 10.89
N LEU A 172 21.48 -0.80 11.48
CA LEU A 172 20.10 -0.96 11.03
C LEU A 172 19.26 0.20 11.55
N VAL A 173 18.54 0.89 10.67
CA VAL A 173 17.62 1.96 11.03
C VAL A 173 16.20 1.59 10.60
N GLU A 174 15.27 1.61 11.55
CA GLU A 174 13.82 1.56 11.29
C GLU A 174 13.36 2.98 10.96
N VAL A 175 12.82 3.17 9.75
CA VAL A 175 12.36 4.47 9.23
C VAL A 175 10.86 4.40 9.03
N TYR A 176 10.11 5.04 9.94
CA TYR A 176 8.67 5.24 9.84
C TYR A 176 8.35 6.40 8.90
N PHE A 177 7.27 6.28 8.15
CA PHE A 177 6.73 7.33 7.29
C PHE A 177 5.22 7.13 7.10
N TYR A 178 4.49 8.20 6.81
CA TYR A 178 3.09 8.10 6.41
C TYR A 178 2.97 8.07 4.89
N VAL A 179 2.10 7.22 4.35
CA VAL A 179 1.71 7.17 2.94
C VAL A 179 0.21 7.35 2.78
N GLU A 180 -0.18 8.12 1.77
CA GLU A 180 -1.55 8.26 1.30
C GLU A 180 -1.50 8.33 -0.23
N TYR A 181 -2.20 7.41 -0.90
CA TYR A 181 -2.31 7.36 -2.35
C TYR A 181 -3.50 8.22 -2.84
N GLU A 182 -3.38 8.82 -4.02
CA GLU A 182 -4.54 9.34 -4.75
C GLU A 182 -5.46 8.16 -5.19
N PRO A 183 -6.79 8.36 -5.20
CA PRO A 183 -7.77 7.26 -5.26
C PRO A 183 -7.68 6.41 -6.53
N GLU A 184 -7.22 6.97 -7.64
CA GLU A 184 -6.99 6.29 -8.92
C GLU A 184 -5.97 5.15 -8.81
N THR A 185 -5.03 5.24 -7.88
CA THR A 185 -4.01 4.21 -7.65
C THR A 185 -4.64 2.90 -7.17
N TYR A 186 -5.74 2.97 -6.40
CA TYR A 186 -6.42 1.78 -5.86
C TYR A 186 -6.97 0.85 -6.94
N TYR A 187 -7.44 1.41 -8.06
CA TYR A 187 -7.99 0.63 -9.19
C TYR A 187 -6.91 0.00 -10.09
N GLN A 188 -5.63 0.27 -9.82
CA GLN A 188 -4.49 -0.37 -10.48
C GLN A 188 -3.91 -1.53 -9.65
N GLY A 189 -4.47 -1.81 -8.47
CA GLY A 189 -4.02 -2.88 -7.58
C GLY A 189 -2.73 -2.52 -6.81
N PRO A 190 -2.78 -1.53 -5.89
CA PRO A 190 -1.63 -1.17 -5.08
C PRO A 190 -1.26 -2.35 -4.16
N GLN A 191 0.03 -2.54 -3.92
CA GLN A 191 0.54 -3.63 -3.10
C GLN A 191 0.35 -3.37 -1.59
N TYR A 192 0.10 -2.12 -1.21
CA TYR A 192 -0.03 -1.64 0.18
C TYR A 192 -1.16 -0.62 0.28
N GLY A 193 -1.70 -0.41 1.49
CA GLY A 193 -2.74 0.59 1.75
C GLY A 193 -2.18 1.83 2.45
N ASP A 194 -2.97 2.89 2.49
CA ASP A 194 -2.64 4.14 3.21
C ASP A 194 -2.43 3.90 4.70
N GLY A 195 -1.48 4.63 5.29
CA GLY A 195 -1.23 4.56 6.73
C GLY A 195 0.21 4.85 7.14
N LEU A 196 0.48 4.50 8.40
CA LEU A 196 1.83 4.51 8.96
C LEU A 196 2.55 3.22 8.53
N THR A 197 3.63 3.39 7.78
CA THR A 197 4.48 2.32 7.27
C THR A 197 5.89 2.49 7.81
N ALA A 198 6.66 1.40 7.85
CA ALA A 198 8.09 1.45 8.12
C ALA A 198 8.87 0.68 7.05
N VAL A 199 10.10 1.12 6.80
CA VAL A 199 11.14 0.37 6.08
C VAL A 199 12.38 0.26 6.94
N TYR A 200 13.22 -0.73 6.63
CA TYR A 200 14.51 -0.94 7.27
C TYR A 200 15.64 -0.64 6.30
N ILE A 201 16.53 0.25 6.72
CA ILE A 201 17.66 0.75 5.94
C ILE A 201 18.94 0.45 6.70
N LEU A 202 19.91 -0.16 6.02
CA LEU A 202 21.30 -0.19 6.49
C LEU A 202 21.95 1.15 6.20
N VAL A 203 22.57 1.71 7.23
CA VAL A 203 23.36 2.94 7.15
C VAL A 203 24.80 2.59 7.46
N PRO A 204 25.71 2.60 6.47
CA PRO A 204 27.12 2.34 6.71
C PRO A 204 27.73 3.34 7.69
N ALA A 205 28.53 2.84 8.64
CA ALA A 205 29.30 3.66 9.57
C ALA A 205 30.35 4.52 8.83
N ASP A 206 30.82 4.05 7.67
CA ASP A 206 31.53 4.86 6.68
C ASP A 206 30.54 5.80 5.96
N THR A 207 30.65 7.09 6.24
CA THR A 207 29.76 8.12 5.65
C THR A 207 29.94 8.33 4.15
N THR A 208 30.99 7.75 3.53
CA THR A 208 31.19 7.80 2.08
C THR A 208 30.38 6.76 1.31
N GLN A 209 29.85 5.74 2.01
CA GLN A 209 29.05 4.68 1.42
C GLN A 209 27.54 5.02 1.46
N PRO A 210 26.78 4.66 0.41
CA PRO A 210 25.35 4.94 0.33
C PRO A 210 24.57 4.12 1.36
N CYS A 211 23.41 4.63 1.78
CA CYS A 211 22.45 3.83 2.53
C CYS A 211 21.78 2.80 1.61
N GLU A 212 21.33 1.69 2.18
CA GLU A 212 20.78 0.54 1.47
C GLU A 212 19.44 0.13 2.10
N ILE A 213 18.35 0.16 1.34
CA ILE A 213 17.07 -0.41 1.79
C ILE A 213 17.12 -1.94 1.71
N ILE A 214 16.79 -2.62 2.81
CA ILE A 214 16.82 -4.10 2.90
C ILE A 214 15.44 -4.73 3.12
N SER A 215 14.37 -3.94 3.10
CA SER A 215 13.01 -4.41 3.35
C SER A 215 12.00 -3.92 2.31
N GLY A 216 10.92 -4.67 2.15
CA GLY A 216 9.67 -4.12 1.63
C GLY A 216 8.99 -3.20 2.65
N TRP A 217 7.76 -2.79 2.35
CA TRP A 217 6.96 -1.95 3.25
C TRP A 217 6.33 -2.78 4.38
N HIS A 218 6.60 -2.37 5.62
CA HIS A 218 5.98 -2.94 6.82
C HIS A 218 4.85 -2.03 7.29
N ASN A 219 3.61 -2.40 7.00
CA ASN A 219 2.43 -1.76 7.58
C ASN A 219 2.51 -1.83 9.11
N ALA A 220 2.68 -0.69 9.78
CA ALA A 220 2.64 -0.65 11.22
C ALA A 220 1.18 -0.81 11.65
N GLN A 221 0.79 -2.00 12.13
CA GLN A 221 -0.56 -2.26 12.69
C GLN A 221 -0.97 -1.36 13.88
N ASN A 222 -0.10 -0.42 14.29
CA ASN A 222 -0.38 0.62 15.28
C ASN A 222 -0.77 1.97 14.62
N GLY A 223 -0.91 2.03 13.30
CA GLY A 223 -1.40 3.20 12.58
C GLY A 223 -2.89 3.43 12.82
N GLU A 224 -3.23 4.04 13.96
CA GLU A 224 -4.42 4.89 14.00
C GLU A 224 -4.34 5.85 12.81
N LYS A 225 -5.43 5.98 12.04
CA LYS A 225 -5.49 6.92 10.92
C LYS A 225 -5.23 8.32 11.46
N MET A 226 -4.01 8.84 11.35
CA MET A 226 -3.73 10.22 11.74
C MET A 226 -4.50 11.13 10.76
N PRO A 227 -5.49 11.92 11.24
CA PRO A 227 -6.20 12.82 10.36
C PRO A 227 -5.23 13.92 9.91
N ARG A 228 -5.03 14.08 8.59
CA ARG A 228 -4.23 15.19 8.08
C ARG A 228 -4.96 16.51 8.35
N PRO A 229 -4.33 17.51 8.99
CA PRO A 229 -4.89 18.86 9.05
C PRO A 229 -5.00 19.44 7.63
N GLY A 230 -6.15 20.02 7.29
CA GLY A 230 -6.33 20.75 6.03
C GLY A 230 -6.76 19.90 4.82
N GLN A 231 -7.17 18.64 5.00
CA GLN A 231 -7.91 17.92 3.96
C GLN A 231 -9.23 18.64 3.64
N THR A 232 -9.42 19.05 2.39
CA THR A 232 -10.61 19.75 1.91
C THR A 232 -11.62 18.75 1.35
N MET A 233 -12.78 18.69 1.99
CA MET A 233 -13.93 17.95 1.46
C MET A 233 -14.62 18.82 0.40
N MET A 234 -14.91 18.28 -0.77
CA MET A 234 -15.55 19.06 -1.82
C MET A 234 -17.01 19.39 -1.46
N ALA A 235 -17.74 18.42 -0.93
CA ALA A 235 -19.08 18.58 -0.35
C ALA A 235 -19.19 17.85 1.00
N GLU A 236 -20.16 18.27 1.82
CA GLU A 236 -20.51 17.56 3.05
C GLU A 236 -20.96 16.13 2.73
N GLY A 237 -20.64 15.17 3.60
CA GLY A 237 -21.01 13.76 3.47
C GLY A 237 -20.11 12.89 2.58
N LEU A 238 -19.25 13.49 1.75
CA LEU A 238 -18.26 12.72 0.97
C LEU A 238 -17.16 12.13 1.86
N THR A 239 -16.44 11.13 1.33
CA THR A 239 -15.09 10.76 1.81
C THR A 239 -14.01 11.62 1.17
N ILE A 240 -12.77 11.58 1.68
CA ILE A 240 -11.64 12.30 1.07
C ILE A 240 -11.30 11.75 -0.32
N TYR A 241 -11.46 10.45 -0.54
CA TYR A 241 -11.25 9.80 -1.83
C TYR A 241 -12.34 10.19 -2.83
N GLN A 242 -13.62 10.19 -2.41
CA GLN A 242 -14.72 10.73 -3.22
C GLN A 242 -14.50 12.22 -3.57
N SER A 243 -13.98 13.02 -2.62
CA SER A 243 -13.68 14.45 -2.82
C SER A 243 -12.54 14.70 -3.81
N ARG A 244 -11.50 13.87 -3.81
CA ARG A 244 -10.42 13.90 -4.81
C ARG A 244 -10.90 13.42 -6.17
N MET A 245 -11.55 12.27 -6.21
CA MET A 245 -12.09 11.66 -7.41
C MET A 245 -12.98 12.64 -8.19
N VAL A 246 -13.94 13.31 -7.51
CA VAL A 246 -14.83 14.26 -8.17
C VAL A 246 -14.09 15.49 -8.69
N LEU A 247 -13.05 15.96 -7.98
CA LEU A 247 -12.24 17.08 -8.43
C LEU A 247 -11.42 16.71 -9.68
N HIS A 248 -10.75 15.56 -9.69
CA HIS A 248 -9.99 15.06 -10.83
C HIS A 248 -10.91 14.82 -12.05
N GLN A 249 -12.08 14.20 -11.84
CA GLN A 249 -13.11 14.04 -12.87
C GLN A 249 -13.53 15.41 -13.46
N CYS A 250 -13.84 16.40 -12.61
CA CYS A 250 -14.22 17.75 -13.06
C CYS A 250 -13.08 18.44 -13.84
N GLN A 251 -11.84 18.32 -13.37
CA GLN A 251 -10.65 18.89 -14.03
C GLN A 251 -10.42 18.25 -15.40
N ALA A 252 -10.45 16.92 -15.51
CA ALA A 252 -10.26 16.22 -16.77
C ALA A 252 -11.37 16.50 -17.79
N MET A 253 -12.64 16.51 -17.36
CA MET A 253 -13.76 16.84 -18.25
C MET A 253 -13.69 18.30 -18.74
N ALA A 254 -13.38 19.24 -17.84
CA ALA A 254 -13.28 20.65 -18.20
C ALA A 254 -12.06 20.96 -19.06
N ALA A 255 -10.93 20.32 -18.82
CA ALA A 255 -9.74 20.43 -19.67
C ALA A 255 -9.97 19.83 -21.06
N ALA A 256 -10.67 18.70 -21.15
CA ALA A 256 -11.03 18.06 -22.42
C ALA A 256 -12.08 18.81 -23.24
N GLY A 257 -12.77 19.79 -22.66
CA GLY A 257 -13.82 20.56 -23.31
C GLY A 257 -15.21 19.90 -23.30
N LEU A 258 -15.42 18.88 -22.46
CA LEU A 258 -16.68 18.15 -22.39
C LEU A 258 -17.77 19.00 -21.74
N ARG A 259 -18.76 19.45 -22.53
CA ARG A 259 -19.80 20.38 -22.05
C ARG A 259 -21.19 19.79 -21.93
N GLU A 260 -21.64 19.06 -22.94
CA GLU A 260 -22.98 18.47 -23.00
C GLU A 260 -22.86 16.97 -23.32
N PHE A 261 -23.25 16.11 -22.38
CA PHE A 261 -23.29 14.66 -22.57
C PHE A 261 -24.13 13.98 -21.47
N THR A 262 -24.59 12.78 -21.78
CA THR A 262 -25.21 11.83 -20.84
C THR A 262 -24.39 10.54 -20.67
N SER A 263 -23.46 10.29 -21.60
CA SER A 263 -22.58 9.12 -21.60
C SER A 263 -21.31 9.39 -22.41
N PRO A 264 -20.17 8.73 -22.13
CA PRO A 264 -19.01 8.69 -23.03
C PRO A 264 -19.31 8.26 -24.48
N ALA A 265 -20.45 7.60 -24.72
CA ALA A 265 -20.92 7.26 -26.06
C ALA A 265 -21.38 8.47 -26.90
N ASP A 266 -21.61 9.62 -26.28
CA ASP A 266 -22.03 10.86 -26.94
C ASP A 266 -20.83 11.63 -27.57
N TRP A 267 -19.60 11.28 -27.17
CA TRP A 267 -18.38 12.02 -27.52
C TRP A 267 -17.80 11.65 -28.88
N THR A 268 -17.14 12.62 -29.51
CA THR A 268 -16.26 12.39 -30.67
C THR A 268 -14.96 11.66 -30.27
N GLU A 269 -14.23 11.12 -31.27
CA GLU A 269 -12.91 10.49 -31.04
C GLU A 269 -11.89 11.49 -30.44
N GLU A 270 -11.99 12.78 -30.79
CA GLU A 270 -11.15 13.86 -30.26
C GLU A 270 -11.46 14.16 -28.79
N GLU A 271 -12.74 14.27 -28.43
CA GLU A 271 -13.19 14.48 -27.06
C GLU A 271 -12.85 13.29 -26.16
N LEU A 272 -13.07 12.06 -26.64
CA LEU A 272 -12.67 10.84 -25.94
C LEU A 272 -11.15 10.77 -25.77
N TYR A 273 -10.36 11.14 -26.78
CA TYR A 273 -8.90 11.22 -26.67
C TYR A 273 -8.49 12.22 -25.59
N ARG A 274 -8.99 13.46 -25.64
CA ARG A 274 -8.63 14.50 -24.67
C ARG A 274 -9.02 14.11 -23.26
N TYR A 275 -10.20 13.50 -23.07
CA TYR A 275 -10.61 13.01 -21.77
C TYR A 275 -9.64 11.95 -21.22
N LEU A 276 -9.36 10.90 -21.99
CA LEU A 276 -8.42 9.85 -21.58
C LEU A 276 -6.98 10.38 -21.42
N TYR A 277 -6.58 11.38 -22.20
CA TYR A 277 -5.27 12.03 -22.09
C TYR A 277 -5.11 12.79 -20.76
N TYR A 278 -6.11 13.59 -20.36
CA TYR A 278 -6.06 14.29 -19.07
C TYR A 278 -6.31 13.34 -17.91
N ARG A 279 -7.40 12.58 -17.95
CA ARG A 279 -7.81 11.69 -16.87
C ARG A 279 -6.83 10.55 -16.63
N GLY A 280 -6.21 10.05 -17.69
CA GLY A 280 -5.17 9.01 -17.61
C GLY A 280 -3.95 9.46 -16.80
N GLN A 281 -3.65 10.76 -16.73
CA GLN A 281 -2.52 11.25 -15.93
C GLN A 281 -2.75 10.96 -14.44
N ASP A 282 -3.97 11.07 -13.92
CA ASP A 282 -4.29 10.73 -12.53
C ASP A 282 -4.06 9.22 -12.25
N PHE A 283 -4.27 8.37 -13.26
CA PHE A 283 -3.91 6.95 -13.23
C PHE A 283 -2.42 6.70 -13.56
N GLY A 284 -1.62 7.72 -13.81
CA GLY A 284 -0.21 7.59 -14.16
C GLY A 284 0.05 6.98 -15.54
N ILE A 285 -0.95 7.02 -16.42
CA ILE A 285 -0.87 6.55 -17.81
C ILE A 285 -0.19 7.61 -18.68
N GLU A 286 0.62 7.15 -19.62
CA GLU A 286 1.39 7.98 -20.55
C GLU A 286 0.88 7.82 -21.99
N GLU A 287 1.23 8.77 -22.86
CA GLU A 287 0.68 8.85 -24.22
C GLU A 287 0.96 7.61 -25.09
N ASP A 288 2.06 6.89 -24.81
CA ASP A 288 2.43 5.62 -25.44
C ASP A 288 1.33 4.55 -25.31
N THR A 289 0.59 4.61 -24.20
CA THR A 289 -0.43 3.65 -23.80
C THR A 289 -1.63 3.75 -24.74
N TRP A 290 -1.98 4.97 -25.16
CA TRP A 290 -3.08 5.26 -26.07
C TRP A 290 -2.82 4.82 -27.51
N GLN A 291 -1.57 4.58 -27.87
CA GLN A 291 -1.13 4.03 -29.16
C GLN A 291 -0.99 2.49 -29.14
N ASN A 292 -1.05 1.87 -27.96
CA ASN A 292 -0.97 0.42 -27.79
C ASN A 292 -2.38 -0.16 -27.61
N ALA A 293 -2.98 -0.72 -28.66
CA ALA A 293 -4.35 -1.24 -28.65
C ALA A 293 -4.71 -2.05 -27.39
N ARG A 294 -3.87 -3.02 -26.98
CA ARG A 294 -4.13 -3.86 -25.80
C ARG A 294 -4.19 -3.05 -24.50
N ARG A 295 -3.26 -2.11 -24.31
CA ARG A 295 -3.25 -1.25 -23.11
C ARG A 295 -4.38 -0.22 -23.18
N ALA A 296 -4.55 0.45 -24.32
CA ALA A 296 -5.59 1.43 -24.56
C ALA A 296 -6.99 0.89 -24.24
N ILE A 297 -7.39 -0.29 -24.77
CA ILE A 297 -8.69 -0.91 -24.46
C ILE A 297 -8.86 -1.14 -22.95
N THR A 298 -7.83 -1.67 -22.30
CA THR A 298 -7.87 -2.06 -20.88
C THR A 298 -8.02 -0.82 -20.00
N GLU A 299 -7.15 0.17 -20.18
CA GLU A 299 -7.13 1.38 -19.37
C GLU A 299 -8.29 2.31 -19.70
N GLY A 300 -8.65 2.45 -20.98
CA GLY A 300 -9.79 3.25 -21.41
C GLY A 300 -11.11 2.72 -20.84
N ASN A 301 -11.36 1.40 -20.92
CA ASN A 301 -12.55 0.83 -20.28
C ASN A 301 -12.51 0.94 -18.75
N ARG A 302 -11.34 0.78 -18.11
CA ARG A 302 -11.19 0.97 -16.65
C ARG A 302 -11.60 2.39 -16.24
N ILE A 303 -10.97 3.42 -16.81
CA ILE A 303 -11.23 4.83 -16.51
C ILE A 303 -12.73 5.13 -16.72
N LEU A 304 -13.28 4.82 -17.90
CA LEU A 304 -14.67 5.13 -18.21
C LEU A 304 -15.66 4.38 -17.29
N THR A 305 -15.33 3.18 -16.84
CA THR A 305 -16.19 2.43 -15.91
C THR A 305 -16.15 3.02 -14.49
N ILE A 306 -14.98 3.43 -14.01
CA ILE A 306 -14.79 4.12 -12.72
C ILE A 306 -15.50 5.48 -12.74
N ASP A 307 -15.40 6.23 -13.83
CA ASP A 307 -15.86 7.61 -13.89
C ASP A 307 -17.32 7.77 -14.34
N PHE A 308 -17.95 6.80 -15.02
CA PHE A 308 -19.30 6.93 -15.58
C PHE A 308 -20.28 5.78 -15.24
N THR A 309 -19.94 4.91 -14.28
CA THR A 309 -20.86 3.85 -13.81
C THR A 309 -20.87 3.69 -12.30
N ALA A 310 -21.89 3.04 -11.75
CA ALA A 310 -21.95 2.68 -10.33
C ALA A 310 -21.05 1.48 -9.94
N GLU A 311 -20.37 0.83 -10.90
CA GLU A 311 -19.83 -0.51 -10.71
C GLU A 311 -18.34 -0.56 -10.35
N ASP A 312 -17.99 -1.39 -9.36
CA ASP A 312 -16.64 -1.53 -8.81
C ASP A 312 -15.79 -2.50 -9.65
N ASP A 313 -15.53 -2.12 -10.90
CA ASP A 313 -14.81 -2.92 -11.90
C ASP A 313 -13.31 -2.59 -11.93
N TRP A 314 -12.50 -3.52 -11.41
CA TRP A 314 -11.04 -3.42 -11.32
C TRP A 314 -10.32 -3.98 -12.56
N SER A 315 -10.97 -4.95 -13.22
CA SER A 315 -10.63 -5.37 -14.58
C SER A 315 -11.28 -4.42 -15.57
N GLY A 316 -10.54 -4.01 -16.62
CA GLY A 316 -11.03 -3.14 -17.69
C GLY A 316 -12.08 -3.80 -18.57
N ASN A 317 -13.24 -4.10 -17.99
CA ASN A 317 -14.33 -4.84 -18.59
C ASN A 317 -14.90 -4.06 -19.77
N GLN A 318 -15.19 -4.77 -20.85
CA GLN A 318 -15.51 -4.20 -22.15
C GLN A 318 -16.93 -3.56 -22.18
N ARG A 319 -17.09 -2.41 -21.52
CA ARG A 319 -18.37 -1.69 -21.39
C ARG A 319 -18.54 -0.57 -22.41
N PHE A 320 -17.48 0.19 -22.69
CA PHE A 320 -17.51 1.39 -23.55
C PHE A 320 -16.77 1.19 -24.87
N LEU A 321 -15.59 0.56 -24.81
CA LEU A 321 -14.66 0.43 -25.94
C LEU A 321 -14.59 -1.04 -26.34
N SER A 322 -14.72 -1.35 -27.63
CA SER A 322 -14.79 -2.74 -28.12
C SER A 322 -13.46 -3.49 -27.96
N ALA A 323 -13.50 -4.83 -27.94
CA ALA A 323 -12.31 -5.67 -27.91
C ALA A 323 -11.35 -5.45 -29.10
N GLU A 324 -11.88 -4.92 -30.21
CA GLU A 324 -11.14 -4.63 -31.43
C GLU A 324 -10.79 -3.13 -31.55
N TRP A 325 -11.07 -2.31 -30.52
CA TRP A 325 -10.77 -0.88 -30.55
C TRP A 325 -9.24 -0.66 -30.55
N PRO A 326 -8.66 -0.06 -31.59
CA PRO A 326 -7.20 -0.08 -31.78
C PRO A 326 -6.44 0.91 -30.88
N GLY A 327 -7.12 1.58 -29.94
CA GLY A 327 -6.65 2.84 -29.38
C GLY A 327 -6.75 3.96 -30.41
N PHE A 328 -5.89 4.96 -30.30
CA PHE A 328 -5.88 6.13 -31.18
C PHE A 328 -4.77 6.04 -32.22
N ALA A 329 -5.10 6.32 -33.47
CA ALA A 329 -4.11 6.30 -34.54
C ALA A 329 -3.10 7.46 -34.39
N ALA A 330 -1.80 7.17 -34.36
CA ALA A 330 -0.75 8.18 -34.15
C ALA A 330 -0.85 9.39 -35.11
N LYS A 331 -1.30 9.18 -36.35
CA LYS A 331 -1.57 10.24 -37.36
C LYS A 331 -2.68 11.24 -36.98
N ASN A 332 -3.54 10.90 -36.01
CA ASN A 332 -4.62 11.75 -35.51
C ASN A 332 -4.22 12.48 -34.21
N ILE A 333 -3.25 11.95 -33.45
CA ILE A 333 -2.85 12.47 -32.14
C ILE A 333 -2.38 13.92 -32.23
N GLU A 334 -1.60 14.29 -33.25
CA GLU A 334 -1.15 15.68 -33.45
C GLU A 334 -2.36 16.64 -33.61
N ALA A 335 -3.43 16.21 -34.28
CA ALA A 335 -4.65 17.00 -34.41
C ALA A 335 -5.41 17.12 -33.08
N TYR A 336 -5.59 16.02 -32.35
CA TYR A 336 -6.32 16.02 -31.07
C TYR A 336 -5.57 16.77 -29.96
N THR A 337 -4.24 16.72 -29.98
CA THR A 337 -3.37 17.47 -29.06
C THR A 337 -3.22 18.94 -29.46
N SER A 338 -3.35 19.27 -30.75
CA SER A 338 -3.36 20.66 -31.20
C SER A 338 -4.53 21.41 -30.55
N GLY A 339 -4.20 22.44 -29.76
CA GLY A 339 -5.19 23.24 -29.05
C GLY A 339 -5.76 22.62 -27.78
N LEU A 340 -5.09 21.64 -27.14
CA LEU A 340 -5.44 21.16 -25.78
C LEU A 340 -5.74 22.32 -24.80
N ASP A 341 -4.88 23.32 -24.72
CA ASP A 341 -5.06 24.50 -23.86
C ASP A 341 -6.30 25.33 -24.25
N SER A 342 -6.69 25.33 -25.54
CA SER A 342 -7.78 26.14 -26.09
C SER A 342 -9.14 25.43 -26.19
N GLY A 343 -9.15 24.10 -26.07
CA GLY A 343 -10.38 23.29 -26.09
C GLY A 343 -11.12 23.25 -24.75
N SER A 344 -10.47 23.74 -23.68
CA SER A 344 -11.03 23.71 -22.33
C SER A 344 -12.31 24.53 -22.16
N VAL A 345 -13.12 24.16 -21.18
CA VAL A 345 -14.35 24.88 -20.81
C VAL A 345 -14.04 26.35 -20.49
N PRO A 346 -14.82 27.33 -21.02
CA PRO A 346 -14.56 28.74 -20.78
C PRO A 346 -14.46 29.09 -19.28
N GLY A 347 -13.32 29.68 -18.88
CA GLY A 347 -13.02 29.99 -17.47
C GLY A 347 -12.27 28.89 -16.72
N TYR A 348 -11.97 27.76 -17.34
CA TYR A 348 -11.05 26.77 -16.78
C TYR A 348 -9.61 27.32 -16.76
N GLN A 349 -8.92 27.16 -15.62
CA GLN A 349 -7.56 27.65 -15.36
C GLN A 349 -6.70 26.57 -14.66
N GLY A 350 -6.94 25.30 -14.99
CA GLY A 350 -6.27 24.17 -14.34
C GLY A 350 -6.62 24.07 -12.85
N GLN A 351 -5.64 23.80 -12.00
CA GLN A 351 -5.84 23.55 -10.56
C GLN A 351 -6.39 24.75 -9.77
N ASN A 352 -6.32 25.98 -10.30
CA ASN A 352 -6.79 27.20 -9.63
C ASN A 352 -8.28 27.53 -9.88
N THR A 353 -9.06 26.59 -10.42
CA THR A 353 -10.48 26.83 -10.76
C THR A 353 -11.41 26.90 -9.56
N GLY A 354 -12.30 27.89 -9.58
CA GLY A 354 -13.35 28.10 -8.57
C GLY A 354 -14.53 27.14 -8.70
N TRP A 355 -14.27 25.83 -8.62
CA TRP A 355 -15.33 24.82 -8.51
C TRP A 355 -16.14 25.00 -7.23
N GLN A 356 -17.46 24.92 -7.37
CA GLN A 356 -18.40 24.89 -6.26
C GLN A 356 -19.15 23.55 -6.30
N PHE A 357 -19.15 22.83 -5.19
CA PHE A 357 -19.84 21.55 -5.08
C PHE A 357 -20.99 21.65 -4.08
N GLY A 358 -22.08 20.95 -4.34
CA GLY A 358 -23.24 20.89 -3.47
C GLY A 358 -24.23 19.82 -3.89
N TRP A 359 -25.21 19.53 -3.04
CA TRP A 359 -26.20 18.49 -3.27
C TRP A 359 -27.51 19.05 -3.85
N ASP A 360 -28.02 18.41 -4.90
CA ASP A 360 -29.33 18.62 -5.50
C ASP A 360 -30.14 17.32 -5.33
N GLY A 361 -30.81 17.22 -4.17
CA GLY A 361 -31.31 15.95 -3.67
C GLY A 361 -30.17 14.96 -3.46
N ASP A 362 -30.31 13.74 -4.00
CA ASP A 362 -29.29 12.68 -3.94
C ASP A 362 -28.22 12.81 -5.06
N THR A 363 -28.21 13.91 -5.82
CA THR A 363 -27.22 14.17 -6.87
C THR A 363 -26.17 15.16 -6.39
N LEU A 364 -24.89 14.79 -6.46
CA LEU A 364 -23.79 15.73 -6.25
C LEU A 364 -23.62 16.57 -7.51
N VAL A 365 -23.56 17.89 -7.37
CA VAL A 365 -23.46 18.84 -8.47
C VAL A 365 -22.17 19.65 -8.32
N ALA A 366 -21.34 19.64 -9.36
CA ALA A 366 -20.15 20.48 -9.46
C ALA A 366 -20.39 21.60 -10.48
N LYS A 367 -20.08 22.84 -10.09
CA LYS A 367 -20.29 24.05 -10.90
C LYS A 367 -18.99 24.81 -11.07
N LEU A 368 -18.60 25.05 -12.32
CA LEU A 368 -17.48 25.93 -12.64
C LEU A 368 -18.02 27.33 -12.94
N SER A 369 -17.57 28.32 -12.18
CA SER A 369 -17.86 29.72 -12.46
C SER A 369 -16.70 30.40 -13.18
N SER A 370 -17.03 31.20 -14.19
CA SER A 370 -16.10 32.08 -14.89
C SER A 370 -15.64 33.24 -14.00
N GLU A 371 -14.54 33.91 -14.37
CA GLU A 371 -14.07 35.14 -13.69
C GLU A 371 -15.13 36.26 -13.65
N ALA A 372 -16.08 36.24 -14.60
CA ALA A 372 -17.20 37.18 -14.66
C ALA A 372 -18.37 36.84 -13.70
N GLY A 373 -18.28 35.73 -12.96
CA GLY A 373 -19.25 35.30 -11.95
C GLY A 373 -20.42 34.45 -12.46
N TYR A 374 -20.52 34.21 -13.77
CA TYR A 374 -21.51 33.31 -14.37
C TYR A 374 -21.00 31.87 -14.35
N THR A 375 -21.88 30.91 -14.03
CA THR A 375 -21.56 29.48 -14.10
C THR A 375 -21.45 29.04 -15.57
N ALA A 376 -20.27 28.58 -15.98
CA ALA A 376 -19.97 28.21 -17.36
C ALA A 376 -20.29 26.73 -17.67
N GLN A 377 -20.33 25.88 -16.63
CA GLN A 377 -20.49 24.43 -16.75
C GLN A 377 -21.06 23.82 -15.45
N GLU A 378 -21.96 22.85 -15.61
CA GLU A 378 -22.42 21.94 -14.56
C GLU A 378 -22.03 20.50 -14.91
N TYR A 379 -21.53 19.75 -13.92
CA TYR A 379 -21.39 18.30 -13.97
C TYR A 379 -22.18 17.67 -12.82
N ARG A 380 -22.90 16.59 -13.10
CA ARG A 380 -23.72 15.86 -12.13
C ARG A 380 -23.13 14.50 -11.86
N PHE A 381 -23.09 14.13 -10.58
CA PHE A 381 -22.47 12.92 -10.09
C PHE A 381 -23.39 12.18 -9.13
N GLN A 382 -23.14 10.88 -9.05
CA GLN A 382 -23.66 9.98 -8.03
C GLN A 382 -22.47 9.42 -7.24
N THR A 383 -22.69 9.04 -5.99
CA THR A 383 -21.66 8.40 -5.15
C THR A 383 -21.76 6.89 -5.20
N CYS A 384 -20.61 6.23 -5.06
CA CYS A 384 -20.48 4.84 -4.69
C CYS A 384 -19.67 4.78 -3.39
N GLU A 385 -20.20 4.09 -2.38
CA GLU A 385 -19.54 3.94 -1.07
C GLU A 385 -18.34 2.99 -1.12
N GLY A 386 -18.26 2.13 -2.15
CA GLY A 386 -17.30 1.03 -2.23
C GLY A 386 -17.59 -0.06 -1.18
N PHE A 387 -16.61 -0.93 -0.95
CA PHE A 387 -16.60 -1.88 0.17
C PHE A 387 -15.76 -1.37 1.36
N SER A 388 -15.05 -0.26 1.17
CA SER A 388 -14.15 0.37 2.13
C SER A 388 -14.04 1.87 1.83
N PRO A 389 -13.81 2.74 2.84
CA PRO A 389 -13.69 4.19 2.61
C PRO A 389 -12.66 4.62 1.56
N TRP A 390 -11.65 3.79 1.26
CA TRP A 390 -10.61 4.06 0.26
C TRP A 390 -10.97 3.68 -1.18
N ASN A 391 -12.03 2.89 -1.41
CA ASN A 391 -12.58 2.65 -2.76
C ASN A 391 -13.97 3.27 -2.97
N GLY A 392 -14.42 4.11 -2.02
CA GLY A 392 -15.54 5.01 -2.24
C GLY A 392 -15.17 6.08 -3.27
N ARG A 393 -16.02 6.25 -4.29
CA ARG A 393 -15.77 7.14 -5.44
C ARG A 393 -17.04 7.84 -5.91
N THR A 394 -16.88 8.80 -6.81
CA THR A 394 -17.98 9.40 -7.59
C THR A 394 -18.02 8.83 -9.00
N PHE A 395 -19.18 8.90 -9.65
CA PHE A 395 -19.30 8.76 -11.10
C PHE A 395 -20.18 9.86 -11.68
N CYS A 396 -19.73 10.44 -12.79
CA CYS A 396 -20.46 11.42 -13.56
C CYS A 396 -21.61 10.73 -14.30
N VAL A 397 -22.78 11.36 -14.26
CA VAL A 397 -24.00 10.90 -14.97
C VAL A 397 -24.45 11.89 -16.04
N GLU A 398 -23.95 13.12 -16.01
CA GLU A 398 -24.35 14.17 -16.96
C GLU A 398 -23.38 15.35 -16.93
N GLY A 399 -23.10 15.93 -18.10
CA GLY A 399 -22.55 17.27 -18.24
C GLY A 399 -23.54 18.17 -18.97
N LYS A 400 -23.70 19.40 -18.46
CA LYS A 400 -24.54 20.44 -19.08
C LYS A 400 -23.84 21.79 -19.11
N PRO A 401 -23.84 22.50 -20.25
CA PRO A 401 -23.59 23.93 -20.23
C PRO A 401 -24.71 24.58 -19.41
N LEU A 402 -24.36 25.55 -18.56
CA LEU A 402 -25.34 26.46 -18.01
C LEU A 402 -25.31 27.74 -18.84
N ASP A 403 -26.44 28.08 -19.44
CA ASP A 403 -26.62 29.36 -20.13
C ASP A 403 -26.55 30.51 -19.12
N GLY A 404 -25.90 31.61 -19.52
CA GLY A 404 -25.79 32.86 -18.75
C GLY A 404 -26.89 33.85 -19.09
#